data_AF-A0A6G0YU72-F1
#
_entry.id   AF-A0A6G0YU72-F1
#
_cell.length_a   1.000
_cell.length_b   1.000
_cell.length_c   1.000
_cell.angle_alpha   90.00
_cell.angle_beta   90.00
_cell.angle_gamma   90.00
#
_symmetry.space_group_name_H-M   'P 1'
#
loop_
_entity.id
_entity.type
_entity.pdbx_description
1 polymer ?
#
loop_
_entity_poly.entity_id
_entity_poly.type
_entity_poly.pdbx_seq_one_letter_code
_entity_poly.pdbx_strand_id
1 'polypeptide(L)'
;MAEVSETIDVENIGRFNKISIGGSSISYITRLINGEEIKFVSVLMAETLLLGRYLHYFNPDIFKCISVKGYYITDSEAKELNNINVQCSNMFGNHEFIAGKDCIVRLEDVKELFTFLILFYNKIESNINDHEIQFDKQFGFIKFESHFIPYFTKENQKYLPIFFFENLTDDLLLGGMELKNWDLPYIKLCCKIIGIYDDIFNIDSCTLISLNDLKKYFPSEPVFEEFWPEDVAFDSRIINYSDHPYQPNFWIADYLGSSIMPQESLTANNANQV
;
A
#
# COMPACT_ATOMS: atom_id res chain seq x y z
N MET A 1 26.43 -23.17 3.60
CA MET A 1 27.01 -21.99 2.91
C MET A 1 26.35 -20.79 3.53
N ALA A 2 27.13 -19.86 4.09
CA ALA A 2 26.58 -18.61 4.61
C ALA A 2 26.21 -17.71 3.43
N GLU A 3 24.96 -17.28 3.34
CA GLU A 3 24.55 -16.20 2.44
C GLU A 3 25.29 -14.94 2.87
N VAL A 4 26.16 -14.46 1.99
CA VAL A 4 26.80 -13.15 2.14
C VAL A 4 25.72 -12.14 1.81
N SER A 5 25.14 -11.53 2.85
CA SER A 5 24.28 -10.34 2.70
C SER A 5 25.12 -9.25 2.06
N GLU A 6 24.94 -8.99 0.77
CA GLU A 6 25.57 -7.87 0.08
C GLU A 6 25.16 -6.56 0.77
N THR A 7 26.12 -5.91 1.42
CA THR A 7 25.95 -4.58 2.01
C THR A 7 25.90 -3.56 0.88
N ILE A 8 24.79 -2.82 0.78
CA ILE A 8 24.61 -1.78 -0.24
C ILE A 8 25.25 -0.47 0.23
N ASP A 9 26.05 0.16 -0.63
CA ASP A 9 26.60 1.49 -0.37
C ASP A 9 25.48 2.54 -0.40
N VAL A 10 25.26 3.20 0.74
CA VAL A 10 24.27 4.26 0.93
C VAL A 10 25.01 5.57 1.16
N GLU A 11 24.92 6.50 0.20
CA GLU A 11 25.50 7.84 0.31
C GLU A 11 24.39 8.90 0.37
N ASN A 12 24.51 9.88 1.26
CA ASN A 12 23.54 10.97 1.40
C ASN A 12 23.96 12.17 0.54
N ILE A 13 23.04 12.70 -0.27
CA ILE A 13 23.30 13.84 -1.16
C ILE A 13 23.06 15.19 -0.46
N GLY A 14 22.56 15.20 0.78
CA GLY A 14 22.48 16.39 1.65
C GLY A 14 21.53 17.48 1.13
N ARG A 15 20.47 17.10 0.40
CA ARG A 15 19.45 18.03 -0.11
C ARG A 15 18.06 17.48 0.20
N PHE A 16 17.20 18.30 0.79
CA PHE A 16 15.77 18.03 0.88
C PHE A 16 15.00 18.84 -0.16
N ASN A 17 13.87 18.31 -0.58
CA ASN A 17 12.94 18.95 -1.50
C ASN A 17 11.50 18.76 -1.00
N LYS A 18 10.54 19.46 -1.60
CA LYS A 18 9.12 19.33 -1.27
C LYS A 18 8.34 18.78 -2.46
N ILE A 19 7.27 18.05 -2.17
CA ILE A 19 6.30 17.55 -3.15
C ILE A 19 4.88 17.75 -2.60
N SER A 20 3.90 17.99 -3.49
CA SER A 20 2.50 18.03 -3.11
C SER A 20 1.87 16.65 -3.27
N ILE A 21 1.24 16.13 -2.20
CA ILE A 21 0.49 14.87 -2.20
C ILE A 21 -0.83 15.13 -1.48
N GLY A 22 -1.96 14.88 -2.14
CA GLY A 22 -3.27 15.07 -1.52
C GLY A 22 -3.54 16.50 -1.01
N GLY A 23 -2.87 17.50 -1.59
CA GLY A 23 -2.91 18.90 -1.13
C GLY A 23 -1.95 19.25 0.00
N SER A 24 -1.28 18.27 0.61
CA SER A 24 -0.23 18.47 1.62
C SER A 24 1.15 18.63 0.99
N SER A 25 1.92 19.61 1.47
CA SER A 25 3.33 19.78 1.07
C SER A 25 4.23 18.95 1.97
N ILE A 26 4.83 17.89 1.41
CA ILE A 26 5.66 16.92 2.13
C ILE A 26 7.13 17.12 1.75
N SER A 27 8.00 17.24 2.76
CA SER A 27 9.45 17.26 2.56
C SER A 27 10.00 15.84 2.41
N TYR A 28 10.93 15.65 1.48
CA TYR A 28 11.66 14.39 1.30
C TYR A 28 13.17 14.65 1.21
N ILE A 29 13.95 13.65 1.62
CA ILE A 29 15.40 13.57 1.47
C ILE A 29 15.76 12.54 0.39
N THR A 30 16.96 12.62 -0.16
CA THR A 30 17.43 11.68 -1.19
C THR A 30 18.65 10.90 -0.70
N ARG A 31 18.59 9.57 -0.83
CA ARG A 31 19.76 8.68 -0.72
C ARG A 31 20.21 8.28 -2.11
N LEU A 32 21.52 8.25 -2.32
CA LEU A 32 22.11 7.56 -3.46
C LEU A 32 22.33 6.10 -3.06
N ILE A 33 21.70 5.19 -3.78
CA ILE A 33 21.75 3.74 -3.51
C ILE A 33 22.10 3.07 -4.83
N ASN A 34 23.28 2.44 -4.92
CA ASN A 34 23.80 1.86 -6.18
C ASN A 34 23.84 2.86 -7.36
N GLY A 35 24.09 4.14 -7.08
CA GLY A 35 24.09 5.19 -8.10
C GLY A 35 22.70 5.69 -8.50
N GLU A 36 21.62 5.17 -7.91
CA GLU A 36 20.25 5.64 -8.13
C GLU A 36 19.80 6.58 -7.00
N GLU A 37 19.16 7.69 -7.36
CA GLU A 37 18.57 8.62 -6.40
C GLU A 37 17.20 8.11 -5.93
N ILE A 38 17.14 7.68 -4.67
CA ILE A 38 15.91 7.20 -4.05
C ILE A 38 15.43 8.22 -3.02
N LYS A 39 14.15 8.56 -3.09
CA LYS A 39 13.51 9.61 -2.27
C LYS A 39 12.85 9.00 -1.04
N PHE A 40 13.01 9.65 0.10
CA PHE A 40 12.52 9.20 1.39
C PHE A 40 11.82 10.30 2.17
N VAL A 41 10.80 9.92 2.92
CA VAL A 41 10.02 10.81 3.79
C VAL A 41 10.15 10.32 5.23
N SER A 42 10.30 11.23 6.17
CA SER A 42 10.23 10.91 7.60
C SER A 42 8.85 10.34 7.94
N VAL A 43 8.82 9.22 8.65
CA VAL A 43 7.55 8.55 9.02
C VAL A 43 6.66 9.49 9.79
N LEU A 44 7.20 10.18 10.79
CA LEU A 44 6.49 11.19 11.55
C LEU A 44 5.89 12.29 10.67
N MET A 45 6.64 12.80 9.71
CA MET A 45 6.14 13.86 8.81
C MET A 45 4.99 13.32 7.93
N ALA A 46 5.11 12.09 7.43
CA ALA A 46 4.05 11.43 6.66
C ALA A 46 2.79 11.21 7.51
N GLU A 47 2.93 10.71 8.74
CA GLU A 47 1.83 10.53 9.70
C GLU A 47 1.16 11.87 10.02
N THR A 48 1.95 12.90 10.34
CA THR A 48 1.42 14.21 10.77
C THR A 48 0.69 14.94 9.65
N LEU A 49 1.23 14.93 8.42
CA LEU A 49 0.73 15.78 7.33
C LEU A 49 -0.23 15.09 6.36
N LEU A 50 -0.20 13.76 6.29
CA LEU A 50 -0.85 13.04 5.19
C LEU A 50 -1.68 11.86 5.67
N LEU A 51 -1.12 10.99 6.51
CA LEU A 51 -1.71 9.67 6.81
C LEU A 51 -2.58 9.68 8.07
N GLY A 52 -2.33 10.59 9.03
CA GLY A 52 -2.85 10.50 10.39
C GLY A 52 -4.37 10.32 10.50
N ARG A 53 -5.15 11.05 9.70
CA ARG A 53 -6.63 10.90 9.70
C ARG A 53 -7.08 9.49 9.33
N TYR A 54 -6.35 8.81 8.45
CA TYR A 54 -6.70 7.47 7.97
C TYR A 54 -6.12 6.40 8.87
N LEU A 55 -4.89 6.60 9.39
CA LEU A 55 -4.26 5.71 10.35
C LEU A 55 -5.09 5.53 11.62
N HIS A 56 -5.79 6.59 12.07
CA HIS A 56 -6.69 6.51 13.22
C HIS A 56 -8.09 6.00 12.88
N TYR A 57 -8.50 6.06 11.62
CA TYR A 57 -9.83 5.66 11.18
C TYR A 57 -9.94 4.14 10.99
N PHE A 58 -8.89 3.49 10.47
CA PHE A 58 -8.90 2.04 10.22
C PHE A 58 -8.35 1.23 11.39
N ASN A 59 -8.89 0.01 11.55
CA ASN A 59 -8.35 -0.98 12.46
C ASN A 59 -6.89 -1.34 12.06
N PRO A 60 -5.94 -1.51 12.99
CA PRO A 60 -4.54 -1.81 12.69
C PRO A 60 -4.36 -3.07 11.85
N ASP A 61 -5.29 -4.02 11.95
CA ASP A 61 -5.27 -5.24 11.15
C ASP A 61 -5.41 -4.99 9.64
N ILE A 62 -5.95 -3.84 9.22
CA ILE A 62 -5.98 -3.43 7.81
C ILE A 62 -4.56 -3.27 7.26
N PHE A 63 -3.63 -2.78 8.08
CA PHE A 63 -2.25 -2.53 7.67
C PHE A 63 -1.42 -3.82 7.55
N LYS A 64 -1.97 -4.97 7.94
CA LYS A 64 -1.38 -6.27 7.58
C LYS A 64 -1.52 -6.59 6.09
N CYS A 65 -2.39 -5.88 5.36
CA CYS A 65 -2.53 -6.03 3.91
C CYS A 65 -1.36 -5.41 3.13
N ILE A 66 -0.59 -4.51 3.75
CA ILE A 66 0.50 -3.75 3.13
C ILE A 66 1.86 -4.24 3.63
N SER A 67 2.91 -4.00 2.84
CA SER A 67 4.29 -4.32 3.23
C SER A 67 5.17 -3.10 2.96
N VAL A 68 5.14 -2.12 3.88
CA VAL A 68 6.02 -0.95 3.81
C VAL A 68 7.26 -1.16 4.67
N LYS A 69 8.42 -0.87 4.07
CA LYS A 69 9.72 -0.99 4.72
C LYS A 69 10.19 0.36 5.25
N GLY A 70 10.49 0.41 6.54
CA GLY A 70 11.10 1.56 7.22
C GLY A 70 12.60 1.40 7.30
N TYR A 71 13.31 2.54 7.29
CA TYR A 71 14.77 2.60 7.37
C TYR A 71 15.16 3.57 8.47
N TYR A 72 16.05 3.15 9.37
CA TYR A 72 16.59 4.07 10.35
C TYR A 72 17.37 5.19 9.67
N ILE A 73 17.21 6.41 10.19
CA ILE A 73 17.94 7.57 9.70
C ILE A 73 19.37 7.58 10.24
N THR A 74 20.26 8.18 9.45
CA THR A 74 21.65 8.45 9.81
C THR A 74 21.80 9.80 10.54
N ASP A 75 22.96 10.08 11.11
CA ASP A 75 23.24 11.37 11.76
C ASP A 75 23.11 12.57 10.82
N SER A 76 23.47 12.41 9.54
CA SER A 76 23.34 13.48 8.55
C SER A 76 21.88 13.75 8.21
N GLU A 77 21.07 12.70 8.09
CA GLU A 77 19.64 12.81 7.82
C GLU A 77 18.87 13.35 9.02
N ALA A 78 19.24 12.94 10.24
CA ALA A 78 18.69 13.51 11.47
C ALA A 78 18.91 15.03 11.52
N LYS A 79 20.12 15.50 11.21
CA LYS A 79 20.42 16.95 11.12
C LYS A 79 19.54 17.66 10.08
N GLU A 80 19.37 17.07 8.91
CA GLU A 80 18.55 17.66 7.85
C GLU A 80 17.06 17.70 8.24
N LEU A 81 16.53 16.62 8.79
CA LEU A 81 15.14 16.55 9.26
C LEU A 81 14.87 17.53 10.40
N ASN A 82 15.83 17.73 11.31
CA ASN A 82 15.75 18.75 12.35
C ASN A 82 15.73 20.17 11.76
N ASN A 83 16.58 20.45 10.76
CA ASN A 83 16.57 21.72 10.04
C ASN A 83 15.21 21.97 9.35
N ILE A 84 14.63 20.94 8.71
CA ILE A 84 13.29 21.01 8.12
C ILE A 84 12.24 21.31 9.18
N ASN A 85 12.28 20.64 10.35
CA ASN A 85 11.31 20.89 11.43
C ASN A 85 11.36 22.34 11.91
N VAL A 86 12.56 22.90 12.09
CA VAL A 86 12.74 24.33 12.43
C VAL A 86 12.17 25.24 11.36
N GLN A 87 12.41 24.96 10.08
CA GLN A 87 11.82 25.73 8.97
C GLN A 87 10.30 25.61 8.88
N CYS A 88 9.74 24.54 9.43
CA CYS A 88 8.31 24.31 9.58
C CYS A 88 7.78 24.78 10.95
N SER A 89 8.48 25.68 11.64
CA SER A 89 8.10 26.24 12.95
C SER A 89 7.82 25.17 14.01
N ASN A 90 8.60 24.08 14.00
CA ASN A 90 8.47 22.93 14.91
C ASN A 90 7.09 22.25 14.85
N MET A 91 6.44 22.23 13.69
CA MET A 91 5.13 21.60 13.47
C MET A 91 5.12 20.11 13.83
N PHE A 92 6.25 19.42 13.72
CA PHE A 92 6.36 18.00 14.03
C PHE A 92 6.67 17.75 15.51
N GLY A 93 6.60 18.79 16.34
CA GLY A 93 6.87 18.76 17.77
C GLY A 93 8.27 19.27 18.13
N ASN A 94 8.50 19.38 19.43
CA ASN A 94 9.76 19.86 20.02
C ASN A 94 10.82 18.77 20.14
N HIS A 95 10.56 17.57 19.65
CA HIS A 95 11.55 16.50 19.69
C HIS A 95 12.52 16.65 18.53
N GLU A 96 13.76 16.27 18.77
CA GLU A 96 14.77 16.16 17.73
C GLU A 96 14.65 14.78 17.07
N PHE A 97 14.79 14.73 15.76
CA PHE A 97 15.04 13.51 15.01
C PHE A 97 16.42 12.95 15.41
N ILE A 98 16.47 11.65 15.70
CA ILE A 98 17.61 10.92 16.27
C ILE A 98 17.97 9.74 15.36
N ALA A 99 19.25 9.68 14.99
CA ALA A 99 19.82 8.59 14.22
C ALA A 99 19.68 7.24 14.92
N GLY A 100 19.41 6.19 14.14
CA GLY A 100 19.22 4.83 14.67
C GLY A 100 17.93 4.63 15.49
N LYS A 101 17.08 5.66 15.59
CA LYS A 101 15.79 5.59 16.30
C LYS A 101 14.65 5.98 15.39
N ASP A 102 14.72 7.17 14.79
CA ASP A 102 13.68 7.64 13.90
C ASP A 102 13.84 7.01 12.51
N CYS A 103 12.71 6.89 11.81
CA CYS A 103 12.63 6.15 10.57
C CYS A 103 12.18 7.02 9.41
N ILE A 104 12.64 6.64 8.23
CA ILE A 104 12.16 7.14 6.95
C ILE A 104 11.62 5.98 6.11
N VAL A 105 10.71 6.28 5.20
CA VAL A 105 10.11 5.35 4.24
C VAL A 105 10.25 5.92 2.84
N ARG A 106 10.17 5.09 1.80
CA ARG A 106 10.26 5.61 0.43
C ARG A 106 9.09 6.54 0.14
N LEU A 107 9.38 7.62 -0.57
CA LEU A 107 8.35 8.57 -1.00
C LEU A 107 7.26 7.88 -1.84
N GLU A 108 7.65 6.90 -2.65
CA GLU A 108 6.71 6.15 -3.48
C GLU A 108 5.74 5.31 -2.66
N ASP A 109 6.25 4.61 -1.64
CA ASP A 109 5.41 3.83 -0.71
C ASP A 109 4.43 4.73 0.06
N VAL A 110 4.83 5.95 0.42
CA VAL A 110 3.92 6.92 1.06
C VAL A 110 2.79 7.35 0.12
N LYS A 111 3.08 7.56 -1.16
CA LYS A 111 2.05 7.93 -2.15
C LYS A 111 1.06 6.80 -2.37
N GLU A 112 1.55 5.58 -2.56
CA GLU A 112 0.72 4.40 -2.77
C GLU A 112 -0.10 4.09 -1.52
N LEU A 113 0.49 4.16 -0.32
CA LEU A 113 -0.25 4.03 0.93
C LEU A 113 -1.36 5.06 1.06
N PHE A 114 -1.05 6.35 0.81
CA PHE A 114 -2.05 7.40 0.84
C PHE A 114 -3.18 7.15 -0.15
N THR A 115 -2.84 6.70 -1.37
CA THR A 115 -3.80 6.38 -2.43
C THR A 115 -4.68 5.20 -2.05
N PHE A 116 -4.11 4.14 -1.50
CA PHE A 116 -4.84 3.00 -0.96
C PHE A 116 -5.81 3.41 0.15
N LEU A 117 -5.35 4.20 1.12
CA LEU A 117 -6.15 4.63 2.27
C LEU A 117 -7.29 5.57 1.88
N ILE A 118 -7.04 6.55 1.00
CA ILE A 118 -8.09 7.48 0.55
C ILE A 118 -9.14 6.77 -0.31
N LEU A 119 -8.70 5.86 -1.19
CA LEU A 119 -9.60 5.01 -1.97
C LEU A 119 -10.52 4.20 -1.07
N PHE A 120 -9.93 3.53 -0.07
CA PHE A 120 -10.69 2.71 0.84
C PHE A 120 -11.63 3.54 1.71
N TYR A 121 -11.14 4.65 2.26
CA TYR A 121 -11.92 5.56 3.09
C TYR A 121 -13.14 6.07 2.31
N ASN A 122 -12.93 6.55 1.09
CA ASN A 122 -14.01 7.03 0.24
C ASN A 122 -15.00 5.90 -0.06
N LYS A 123 -14.52 4.68 -0.36
CA LYS A 123 -15.40 3.55 -0.66
C LYS A 123 -16.26 3.12 0.54
N ILE A 124 -15.78 3.28 1.77
CA ILE A 124 -16.58 3.05 2.98
C ILE A 124 -17.55 4.21 3.22
N GLU A 125 -17.07 5.45 3.15
CA GLU A 125 -17.85 6.65 3.45
C GLU A 125 -18.81 7.04 2.32
N SER A 126 -18.77 6.35 1.18
CA SER A 126 -19.37 6.77 -0.09
C SER A 126 -20.88 6.98 0.00
N ASN A 127 -21.20 8.23 0.29
CA ASN A 127 -22.07 9.12 -0.48
C ASN A 127 -21.33 9.77 -1.68
N ILE A 128 -20.19 9.22 -2.15
CA ILE A 128 -19.50 9.66 -3.36
C ILE A 128 -19.72 8.62 -4.46
N ASN A 129 -20.29 9.06 -5.59
CA ASN A 129 -20.39 8.21 -6.77
C ASN A 129 -18.98 7.90 -7.28
N ASP A 130 -18.69 6.63 -7.58
CA ASP A 130 -17.43 6.14 -8.18
C ASP A 130 -17.00 6.94 -9.44
N HIS A 131 -17.91 7.73 -10.04
CA HIS A 131 -17.66 8.60 -11.19
C HIS A 131 -16.93 9.92 -10.89
N GLU A 132 -16.91 10.41 -9.65
CA GLU A 132 -16.23 11.68 -9.32
C GLU A 132 -14.75 11.50 -8.98
N ILE A 133 -14.33 10.27 -8.65
CA ILE A 133 -12.97 9.98 -8.25
C ILE A 133 -12.28 9.19 -9.37
N GLN A 134 -11.53 9.89 -10.22
CA GLN A 134 -10.73 9.30 -11.29
C GLN A 134 -9.45 8.66 -10.72
N PHE A 135 -9.57 7.58 -9.96
CA PHE A 135 -8.43 6.72 -9.70
C PHE A 135 -8.36 5.64 -10.78
N ASP A 136 -7.16 5.41 -11.31
CA ASP A 136 -6.89 4.34 -12.27
C ASP A 136 -7.12 2.94 -11.66
N LYS A 137 -7.03 2.84 -10.32
CA LYS A 137 -7.24 1.61 -9.55
C LYS A 137 -8.65 1.60 -8.96
N GLN A 138 -9.42 0.56 -9.27
CA GLN A 138 -10.70 0.26 -8.65
C GLN A 138 -10.68 -1.17 -8.11
N PHE A 139 -11.48 -1.42 -7.08
CA PHE A 139 -11.62 -2.73 -6.47
C PHE A 139 -13.01 -2.86 -5.84
N GLY A 140 -13.42 -4.08 -5.53
CA GLY A 140 -14.72 -4.36 -4.94
C GLY A 140 -15.05 -5.84 -5.01
N PHE A 141 -16.34 -6.17 -5.09
CA PHE A 141 -16.79 -7.54 -5.23
C PHE A 141 -17.61 -7.74 -6.50
N ILE A 142 -17.43 -8.90 -7.10
CA ILE A 142 -18.39 -9.45 -8.05
C ILE A 142 -19.20 -10.50 -7.30
N LYS A 143 -20.51 -10.29 -7.25
CA LYS A 143 -21.46 -11.31 -6.83
C LYS A 143 -21.60 -12.30 -7.99
N PHE A 144 -21.31 -13.56 -7.69
CA PHE A 144 -21.45 -14.69 -8.61
C PHE A 144 -22.12 -15.82 -7.84
N GLU A 145 -23.34 -16.19 -8.25
CA GLU A 145 -24.21 -17.11 -7.51
C GLU A 145 -24.42 -16.67 -6.05
N SER A 146 -24.00 -17.48 -5.09
CA SER A 146 -24.01 -17.18 -3.65
C SER A 146 -22.67 -16.65 -3.11
N HIS A 147 -21.69 -16.39 -3.97
CA HIS A 147 -20.34 -16.00 -3.58
C HIS A 147 -20.08 -14.51 -3.88
N PHE A 148 -19.26 -13.90 -3.03
CA PHE A 148 -18.74 -12.54 -3.22
C PHE A 148 -17.25 -12.65 -3.50
N ILE A 149 -16.85 -12.37 -4.74
CA ILE A 149 -15.48 -12.58 -5.20
C ILE A 149 -14.79 -11.22 -5.32
N PRO A 150 -13.67 -10.98 -4.62
CA PRO A 150 -12.85 -9.80 -4.80
C PRO A 150 -12.51 -9.57 -6.28
N TYR A 151 -12.50 -8.30 -6.71
CA TYR A 151 -11.92 -7.92 -7.99
C TYR A 151 -10.98 -6.74 -7.85
N PHE A 152 -10.06 -6.65 -8.80
CA PHE A 152 -9.20 -5.50 -9.04
C PHE A 152 -9.36 -5.05 -10.49
N THR A 153 -9.43 -3.75 -10.72
CA THR A 153 -9.47 -3.16 -12.06
C THR A 153 -8.08 -2.71 -12.46
N LYS A 154 -7.62 -3.18 -13.62
CA LYS A 154 -6.41 -2.71 -14.30
C LYS A 154 -6.75 -2.44 -15.76
N GLU A 155 -6.35 -1.27 -16.28
CA GLU A 155 -6.62 -0.89 -17.68
C GLU A 155 -8.12 -1.02 -18.06
N ASN A 156 -9.01 -0.60 -17.15
CA ASN A 156 -10.47 -0.71 -17.28
C ASN A 156 -11.01 -2.14 -17.44
N GLN A 157 -10.22 -3.16 -17.13
CA GLN A 157 -10.65 -4.55 -17.07
C GLN A 157 -10.64 -5.07 -15.64
N LYS A 158 -11.65 -5.86 -15.28
CA LYS A 158 -11.76 -6.49 -13.97
C LYS A 158 -11.11 -7.86 -13.96
N TYR A 159 -10.33 -8.10 -12.93
CA TYR A 159 -9.62 -9.34 -12.70
C TYR A 159 -9.99 -9.91 -11.34
N LEU A 160 -10.21 -11.22 -11.28
CA LEU A 160 -10.67 -11.95 -10.09
C LEU A 160 -9.62 -12.98 -9.68
N PRO A 161 -9.38 -13.20 -8.37
CA PRO A 161 -8.40 -14.19 -7.93
C PRO A 161 -8.82 -15.60 -8.30
N ILE A 162 -7.87 -16.35 -8.85
CA ILE A 162 -8.14 -17.66 -9.45
C ILE A 162 -8.56 -18.72 -8.43
N PHE A 163 -8.10 -18.57 -7.18
CA PHE A 163 -8.37 -19.50 -6.09
C PHE A 163 -9.84 -19.53 -5.62
N PHE A 164 -10.68 -18.61 -6.10
CA PHE A 164 -12.13 -18.65 -5.88
C PHE A 164 -12.87 -19.60 -6.84
N PHE A 165 -12.17 -20.17 -7.83
CA PHE A 165 -12.78 -21.01 -8.85
C PHE A 165 -12.15 -22.40 -8.84
N GLU A 166 -12.98 -23.41 -8.59
CA GLU A 166 -12.58 -24.81 -8.73
C GLU A 166 -12.73 -25.27 -10.18
N ASN A 167 -11.86 -26.20 -10.61
CA ASN A 167 -11.96 -26.87 -11.92
C ASN A 167 -11.93 -25.94 -13.15
N LEU A 168 -11.13 -24.87 -13.11
CA LEU A 168 -10.82 -24.09 -14.31
C LEU A 168 -9.97 -24.90 -15.29
N THR A 169 -10.17 -24.68 -16.60
CA THR A 169 -9.33 -25.29 -17.64
C THR A 169 -7.95 -24.66 -17.71
N ASP A 170 -6.94 -25.44 -18.14
CA ASP A 170 -5.57 -24.95 -18.33
C ASP A 170 -5.49 -23.71 -19.25
N ASP A 171 -6.36 -23.62 -20.25
CA ASP A 171 -6.43 -22.46 -21.16
C ASP A 171 -6.78 -21.14 -20.44
N LEU A 172 -7.62 -21.19 -19.41
CA LEU A 172 -7.97 -20.04 -18.57
C LEU A 172 -6.83 -19.68 -17.62
N LEU A 173 -6.07 -20.67 -17.16
CA LEU A 173 -4.89 -20.46 -16.31
C LEU A 173 -3.77 -19.75 -17.10
N LEU A 174 -3.59 -20.12 -18.38
CA LEU A 174 -2.56 -19.54 -19.26
C LEU A 174 -2.78 -18.04 -19.56
N GLY A 175 -4.02 -17.55 -19.47
CA GLY A 175 -4.36 -16.14 -19.63
C GLY A 175 -4.29 -15.31 -18.35
N GLY A 176 -3.87 -15.90 -17.23
CA GLY A 176 -3.82 -15.23 -15.94
C GLY A 176 -2.74 -14.16 -15.86
N MET A 177 -3.00 -13.10 -15.10
CA MET A 177 -2.01 -12.09 -14.73
C MET A 177 -1.59 -12.23 -13.28
N GLU A 178 -0.33 -11.95 -12.98
CA GLU A 178 0.16 -11.94 -11.60
C GLU A 178 -0.01 -10.53 -10.98
N LEU A 179 -0.71 -10.47 -9.85
CA LEU A 179 -0.84 -9.27 -9.02
C LEU A 179 0.22 -9.31 -7.92
N LYS A 180 0.96 -8.22 -7.74
CA LYS A 180 2.05 -8.08 -6.76
C LYS A 180 2.21 -6.63 -6.30
N ASN A 181 3.11 -6.39 -5.35
CA ASN A 181 3.43 -5.05 -4.84
C ASN A 181 2.17 -4.30 -4.38
N TRP A 182 2.05 -3.01 -4.69
CA TRP A 182 0.95 -2.13 -4.28
C TRP A 182 -0.41 -2.46 -4.90
N ASP A 183 -0.49 -3.34 -5.90
CA ASP A 183 -1.78 -3.78 -6.43
C ASP A 183 -2.39 -4.90 -5.56
N LEU A 184 -1.56 -5.71 -4.90
CA LEU A 184 -2.00 -6.83 -4.05
C LEU A 184 -2.80 -6.44 -2.79
N PRO A 185 -2.45 -5.36 -2.06
CA PRO A 185 -3.20 -4.90 -0.89
C PRO A 185 -4.70 -4.73 -1.12
N TYR A 186 -5.13 -4.33 -2.32
CA TYR A 186 -6.55 -4.17 -2.65
C TYR A 186 -7.33 -5.50 -2.59
N ILE A 187 -6.74 -6.58 -3.10
CA ILE A 187 -7.33 -7.92 -3.01
C ILE A 187 -7.27 -8.45 -1.57
N LYS A 188 -6.13 -8.28 -0.88
CA LYS A 188 -5.99 -8.67 0.54
C LYS A 188 -7.06 -7.97 1.40
N LEU A 189 -7.30 -6.69 1.14
CA LEU A 189 -8.33 -5.91 1.80
C LEU A 189 -9.75 -6.43 1.53
N CYS A 190 -10.08 -6.73 0.27
CA CYS A 190 -11.37 -7.34 -0.04
C CYS A 190 -11.56 -8.68 0.66
N CYS A 191 -10.53 -9.52 0.69
CA CYS A 191 -10.54 -10.80 1.42
C CYS A 191 -10.75 -10.58 2.92
N LYS A 192 -10.12 -9.55 3.49
CA LYS A 192 -10.34 -9.10 4.88
C LYS A 192 -11.84 -8.83 5.09
N ILE A 193 -12.43 -7.94 4.30
CA ILE A 193 -13.84 -7.55 4.44
C ILE A 193 -14.80 -8.77 4.47
N ILE A 194 -14.58 -9.78 3.63
CA ILE A 194 -15.47 -10.95 3.53
C ILE A 194 -15.11 -12.12 4.46
N GLY A 195 -14.04 -12.04 5.24
CA GLY A 195 -13.74 -13.09 6.23
C GLY A 195 -12.75 -14.17 5.79
N ILE A 196 -11.99 -13.99 4.70
CA ILE A 196 -11.07 -15.00 4.16
C ILE A 196 -9.64 -14.60 4.50
N TYR A 197 -9.07 -15.20 5.55
CA TYR A 197 -8.04 -14.51 6.34
C TYR A 197 -6.65 -15.13 6.46
N ASP A 198 -6.49 -16.44 6.57
CA ASP A 198 -5.23 -16.89 7.20
C ASP A 198 -4.10 -17.16 6.20
N ASP A 199 -4.40 -17.65 4.99
CA ASP A 199 -3.35 -17.99 4.01
C ASP A 199 -3.05 -16.87 3.01
N ILE A 200 -3.99 -15.96 2.77
CA ILE A 200 -3.88 -14.91 1.73
C ILE A 200 -2.92 -13.78 2.16
N PHE A 201 -2.68 -13.58 3.45
CA PHE A 201 -1.82 -12.48 3.91
C PHE A 201 -0.33 -12.76 3.73
N ASN A 202 0.04 -14.04 3.74
CA ASN A 202 1.42 -14.49 3.58
C ASN A 202 1.84 -14.66 2.11
N ILE A 203 0.93 -14.42 1.15
CA ILE A 203 1.30 -14.45 -0.27
C ILE A 203 1.87 -13.09 -0.70
N ASP A 204 2.96 -13.14 -1.46
CA ASP A 204 3.58 -11.96 -2.06
C ASP A 204 3.08 -11.68 -3.48
N SER A 205 2.34 -12.64 -4.06
CA SER A 205 1.64 -12.49 -5.32
C SER A 205 0.34 -13.27 -5.37
N CYS A 206 -0.55 -12.88 -6.28
CA CYS A 206 -1.83 -13.53 -6.51
C CYS A 206 -2.12 -13.61 -8.02
N THR A 207 -2.39 -14.81 -8.53
CA THR A 207 -2.83 -14.98 -9.93
C THR A 207 -4.29 -14.59 -10.06
N LEU A 208 -4.57 -13.71 -11.02
CA LEU A 208 -5.91 -13.27 -11.37
C LEU A 208 -6.29 -13.69 -12.78
N ILE A 209 -7.59 -13.84 -13.01
CA ILE A 209 -8.19 -14.09 -14.32
C ILE A 209 -9.13 -12.95 -14.73
N SER A 210 -9.16 -12.62 -16.01
CA SER A 210 -10.10 -11.62 -16.55
C SER A 210 -11.55 -12.07 -16.37
N LEU A 211 -12.40 -11.17 -15.86
CA LEU A 211 -13.85 -11.40 -15.79
C LEU A 211 -14.44 -11.71 -17.17
N ASN A 212 -13.91 -11.09 -18.23
CA ASN A 212 -14.41 -11.29 -19.58
C ASN A 212 -14.11 -12.69 -20.10
N ASP A 213 -12.94 -13.24 -19.77
CA ASP A 213 -12.58 -14.60 -20.15
C ASP A 213 -13.31 -15.62 -19.29
N LEU A 214 -13.45 -15.34 -17.99
CA LEU A 214 -14.27 -16.14 -17.08
C LEU A 214 -15.73 -16.25 -17.57
N LYS A 215 -16.34 -15.14 -18.01
CA LYS A 215 -17.72 -15.14 -18.56
C LYS A 215 -17.90 -16.07 -19.77
N LYS A 216 -16.87 -16.25 -20.60
CA LYS A 216 -16.93 -17.17 -21.75
C LYS A 216 -16.95 -18.64 -21.33
N TYR A 217 -16.46 -18.95 -20.13
CA TYR A 217 -16.40 -20.30 -19.59
C TYR A 217 -17.73 -20.81 -19.04
N PHE A 218 -18.64 -19.90 -18.66
CA PHE A 218 -19.95 -20.27 -18.12
C PHE A 218 -21.05 -20.10 -19.19
N PRO A 219 -21.44 -21.18 -19.91
CA PRO A 219 -22.37 -21.10 -21.04
C PRO A 219 -23.83 -20.85 -20.63
N SER A 220 -24.19 -21.05 -19.37
CA SER A 220 -25.50 -20.67 -18.81
C SER A 220 -25.35 -19.28 -18.21
N GLU A 221 -25.96 -18.23 -18.80
CA GLU A 221 -25.82 -16.81 -18.40
C GLU A 221 -25.81 -16.58 -16.88
N PRO A 222 -24.65 -16.64 -16.19
CA PRO A 222 -24.63 -16.38 -14.78
C PRO A 222 -24.57 -14.86 -14.61
N VAL A 223 -25.33 -14.35 -13.67
CA VAL A 223 -25.35 -12.92 -13.42
C VAL A 223 -24.11 -12.58 -12.58
N PHE A 224 -23.16 -11.90 -13.21
CA PHE A 224 -22.02 -11.27 -12.53
C PHE A 224 -22.40 -9.82 -12.24
N GLU A 225 -22.68 -9.52 -10.98
CA GLU A 225 -23.10 -8.18 -10.53
C GLU A 225 -22.02 -7.55 -9.67
N GLU A 226 -21.80 -6.25 -9.82
CA GLU A 226 -20.96 -5.53 -8.87
C GLU A 226 -21.66 -5.45 -7.51
N PHE A 227 -20.88 -5.61 -6.46
CA PHE A 227 -21.37 -5.59 -5.09
C PHE A 227 -20.37 -4.89 -4.17
N TRP A 228 -20.92 -4.17 -3.19
CA TRP A 228 -20.19 -3.66 -2.04
C TRP A 228 -21.04 -3.90 -0.79
N PRO A 229 -20.48 -4.48 0.30
CA PRO A 229 -21.28 -4.74 1.49
C PRO A 229 -21.66 -3.44 2.19
N GLU A 230 -22.94 -3.28 2.55
CA GLU A 230 -23.48 -2.05 3.16
C GLU A 230 -22.95 -1.82 4.58
N ASP A 231 -22.63 -2.90 5.32
CA ASP A 231 -22.29 -2.83 6.74
C ASP A 231 -20.78 -2.67 7.02
N VAL A 232 -19.94 -2.48 5.99
CA VAL A 232 -18.47 -2.35 6.18
C VAL A 232 -18.11 -1.19 7.10
N ALA A 233 -18.87 -0.09 7.05
CA ALA A 233 -18.67 1.08 7.90
C ALA A 233 -18.97 0.82 9.39
N PHE A 234 -19.69 -0.28 9.70
CA PHE A 234 -20.05 -0.70 11.06
C PHE A 234 -19.18 -1.86 11.58
N ASP A 235 -18.25 -2.35 10.77
CA ASP A 235 -17.41 -3.51 11.13
C ASP A 235 -16.17 -3.07 11.91
N SER A 236 -16.14 -3.38 13.21
CA SER A 236 -14.99 -3.12 14.10
C SER A 236 -13.68 -3.83 13.70
N ARG A 237 -13.75 -4.83 12.82
CA ARG A 237 -12.57 -5.49 12.23
C ARG A 237 -11.92 -4.63 11.14
N ILE A 238 -12.65 -3.63 10.65
CA ILE A 238 -12.25 -2.73 9.55
C ILE A 238 -12.06 -1.30 10.08
N ILE A 239 -13.03 -0.81 10.84
CA ILE A 239 -13.05 0.54 11.41
C ILE A 239 -12.56 0.52 12.85
N ASN A 240 -11.74 1.51 13.19
CA ASN A 240 -11.34 1.76 14.56
C ASN A 240 -12.38 2.64 15.28
N TYR A 241 -13.00 2.09 16.33
CA TYR A 241 -13.87 2.85 17.24
C TYR A 241 -13.18 3.29 18.53
N SER A 242 -11.87 3.06 18.67
CA SER A 242 -11.11 3.48 19.83
C SER A 242 -10.59 4.91 19.68
N ASP A 243 -10.78 5.72 20.72
CA ASP A 243 -10.19 7.06 20.84
C ASP A 243 -8.69 7.03 21.21
N HIS A 244 -8.13 5.83 21.44
CA HIS A 244 -6.72 5.72 21.76
C HIS A 244 -5.86 5.83 20.49
N PRO A 245 -4.91 6.78 20.45
CA PRO A 245 -4.00 6.88 19.32
C PRO A 245 -3.12 5.63 19.26
N TYR A 246 -2.91 5.11 18.06
CA TYR A 246 -1.94 4.05 17.85
C TYR A 246 -0.52 4.53 18.13
N GLN A 247 0.34 3.58 18.45
CA GLN A 247 1.76 3.87 18.53
C GLN A 247 2.26 4.35 17.16
N PRO A 248 3.15 5.36 17.11
CA PRO A 248 3.77 5.77 15.86
C PRO A 248 4.39 4.59 15.12
N ASN A 249 4.39 4.66 13.79
CA ASN A 249 5.04 3.70 12.90
C ASN A 249 4.39 2.29 12.85
N PHE A 250 3.23 2.05 13.45
CA PHE A 250 2.62 0.71 13.53
C PHE A 250 2.28 0.06 12.18
N TRP A 251 2.21 0.87 11.11
CA TRP A 251 1.91 0.44 9.74
C TRP A 251 3.16 0.02 8.94
N ILE A 252 4.35 0.11 9.55
CA ILE A 252 5.60 -0.36 8.97
C ILE A 252 5.73 -1.86 9.24
N ALA A 253 5.90 -2.65 8.19
CA ALA A 253 6.01 -4.10 8.28
C ALA A 253 7.40 -4.53 8.77
N ASP A 254 8.45 -3.90 8.24
CA ASP A 254 9.85 -4.24 8.54
C ASP A 254 10.70 -2.99 8.77
N TYR A 255 11.63 -3.08 9.73
CA TYR A 255 12.67 -2.08 9.96
C TYR A 255 14.01 -2.60 9.48
N LEU A 256 14.61 -1.85 8.56
CA LEU A 256 15.91 -2.15 8.00
C LEU A 256 16.97 -1.20 8.58
N GLY A 257 18.16 -1.75 8.80
CA GLY A 257 19.31 -0.98 9.27
C GLY A 257 19.64 0.18 8.32
N SER A 258 20.29 1.23 8.85
CA SER A 258 20.62 2.44 8.08
C SER A 258 21.46 2.17 6.82
N SER A 259 22.16 1.02 6.77
CA SER A 259 23.06 0.61 5.68
C SER A 259 22.55 -0.60 4.88
N ILE A 260 21.32 -1.06 5.10
CA ILE A 260 20.80 -2.30 4.51
C ILE A 260 19.54 -1.99 3.68
N MET A 261 19.66 -2.16 2.38
CA MET A 261 18.53 -2.20 1.44
C MET A 261 18.57 -3.56 0.71
N PRO A 262 17.49 -4.34 0.64
CA PRO A 262 17.45 -5.56 -0.17
C PRO A 262 17.38 -5.22 -1.67
N GLN A 263 18.16 -5.92 -2.51
CA GLN A 263 18.16 -5.73 -3.98
C GLN A 263 16.76 -5.85 -4.62
N GLU A 264 15.89 -6.72 -4.09
CA GLU A 264 14.53 -6.96 -4.61
C GLU A 264 13.65 -5.71 -4.66
N SER A 265 13.97 -4.71 -3.83
CA SER A 265 13.24 -3.46 -3.75
C SER A 265 13.55 -2.48 -4.90
N LEU A 266 14.61 -2.71 -5.68
CA LEU A 266 15.02 -1.84 -6.80
C LEU A 266 14.42 -2.32 -8.13
N THR A 267 14.21 -3.62 -8.29
CA THR A 267 13.81 -4.23 -9.56
C THR A 267 12.30 -4.30 -9.79
N ALA A 268 11.48 -4.11 -8.76
CA ALA A 268 10.03 -4.37 -8.84
C ALA A 268 9.22 -3.31 -9.61
N ASN A 269 9.75 -2.09 -9.83
CA ASN A 269 8.95 -0.95 -10.31
C ASN A 269 9.41 -0.32 -11.63
N ASN A 270 10.47 -0.82 -12.27
CA ASN A 270 10.93 -0.31 -13.58
C ASN A 270 10.22 -0.94 -14.80
N ALA A 271 9.18 -1.76 -14.58
CA ALA A 271 8.49 -2.48 -15.66
C ALA A 271 7.26 -1.76 -16.25
N ASN A 272 6.83 -0.61 -15.72
CA ASN A 272 5.63 0.11 -16.19
C ASN A 272 5.91 1.48 -16.83
N GLN A 273 7.07 1.64 -17.48
CA GLN A 273 7.30 2.76 -18.40
C GLN A 273 7.82 2.26 -19.74
N VAL A 274 6.91 1.73 -20.56
CA VAL A 274 6.94 1.78 -22.02
C VAL A 274 5.52 1.99 -22.52
#